data_AF-A0A6P0TSX7-F1
#
_entry.id   AF-A0A6P0TSX7-F1
#
_cell.length_a   1.000
_cell.length_b   1.000
_cell.length_c   1.000
_cell.angle_alpha   90.00
_cell.angle_beta   90.00
_cell.angle_gamma   90.00
#
_symmetry.space_group_name_H-M   'P 1'
#
loop_
_entity.id
_entity.type
_entity.pdbx_description
1 polymer ?
#
loop_
_entity_poly.entity_id
_entity_poly.type
_entity_poly.pdbx_seq_one_letter_code
_entity_poly.pdbx_strand_id
1 'polypeptide(L)'
;AGYQTEYTGMKFALYYLASYINLVLSALFVAILYLGGWESPVPVGLLSDWLGVSETTPWLQIITATLGITMTLLKAYFLVFIAVLLRWTLPRVRIDQLLDLGWKFLLPVALVNLLLTAALKLAFPFAFGG
;
A
#
# COMPACT_ATOMS: atom_id res chain seq x y z
N ALA A 1 -7.48 22.44 -22.75
CA ALA A 1 -6.14 21.89 -23.04
C ALA A 1 -5.28 22.11 -21.80
N GLY A 2 -4.67 21.07 -21.25
CA GLY A 2 -3.75 21.17 -20.11
C GLY A 2 -2.30 21.11 -20.58
N TYR A 3 -1.35 21.11 -19.64
CA TYR A 3 0.09 21.07 -19.95
C TYR A 3 0.53 19.91 -20.87
N GLN A 4 -0.28 18.86 -20.99
CA GLN A 4 0.03 17.69 -21.82
C GLN A 4 -0.16 17.92 -23.33
N THR A 5 -0.82 18.99 -23.77
CA THR A 5 -1.11 19.21 -25.19
C THR A 5 0.07 19.73 -26.00
N GLU A 6 1.14 20.17 -25.34
CA GLU A 6 2.36 20.67 -25.97
C GLU A 6 3.36 19.55 -26.29
N TYR A 7 3.14 18.34 -25.76
CA TYR A 7 4.05 17.22 -25.92
C TYR A 7 3.58 16.26 -27.00
N THR A 8 4.51 15.86 -27.87
CA THR A 8 4.25 14.93 -28.97
C THR A 8 4.90 13.56 -28.73
N GLY A 9 4.29 12.51 -29.28
CA GLY A 9 4.83 11.15 -29.40
C GLY A 9 5.53 10.61 -28.15
N MET A 10 6.86 10.60 -28.16
CA MET A 10 7.70 10.03 -27.10
C MET A 10 7.53 10.73 -25.75
N LYS A 11 7.44 12.07 -25.74
CA LYS A 11 7.31 12.82 -24.48
C LYS A 11 5.96 12.55 -23.83
N PHE A 12 4.91 12.46 -24.63
CA PHE A 12 3.57 12.07 -24.18
C PHE A 12 3.56 10.64 -23.61
N ALA A 13 4.21 9.70 -24.30
CA ALA A 13 4.33 8.31 -23.84
C ALA A 13 5.05 8.23 -22.48
N LEU A 14 6.14 8.99 -22.29
CA LEU A 14 6.86 9.04 -21.01
C LEU A 14 5.99 9.60 -19.87
N TYR A 15 5.18 10.64 -20.12
CA TYR A 15 4.23 11.15 -19.13
C TYR A 15 3.18 10.10 -18.73
N TYR A 16 2.64 9.37 -19.71
CA TYR A 16 1.69 8.29 -19.44
C TYR A 16 2.34 7.16 -18.64
N LEU A 17 3.50 6.67 -19.08
CA LEU A 17 4.23 5.60 -18.39
C LEU A 17 4.56 6.01 -16.95
N ALA A 18 5.07 7.22 -16.74
CA ALA A 18 5.39 7.72 -15.40
C ALA A 18 4.15 7.77 -14.49
N SER A 19 2.99 8.17 -15.02
CA SER A 19 1.75 8.20 -14.23
C SER A 19 1.31 6.80 -13.77
N TYR A 20 1.48 5.78 -14.61
CA TYR A 20 1.18 4.39 -14.26
C TYR A 20 2.20 3.79 -13.31
N ILE A 21 3.49 4.11 -13.48
CA ILE A 21 4.54 3.69 -12.54
C ILE A 21 4.24 4.27 -11.16
N ASN A 22 3.88 5.56 -11.06
CA ASN A 22 3.50 6.18 -9.78
C ASN A 22 2.25 5.54 -9.16
N LEU A 23 1.26 5.14 -9.97
CA LEU A 23 0.08 4.43 -9.48
C LEU A 23 0.45 3.06 -8.86
N VAL A 24 1.28 2.27 -9.55
CA VAL A 24 1.72 0.96 -9.04
C VAL A 24 2.60 1.11 -7.81
N LEU A 25 3.52 2.07 -7.83
CA LEU A 25 4.47 2.32 -6.74
C LEU A 25 3.75 2.81 -5.46
N SER A 26 2.78 3.71 -5.58
CA SER A 26 1.96 4.14 -4.45
C SER A 26 1.12 3.00 -3.87
N ALA A 27 0.53 2.14 -4.71
CA ALA A 27 -0.18 0.94 -4.26
C ALA A 27 0.75 -0.05 -3.53
N LEU A 28 1.98 -0.24 -4.00
CA LEU A 28 2.99 -1.06 -3.32
C LEU A 28 3.37 -0.50 -1.95
N PHE A 29 3.56 0.82 -1.82
CA PHE A 29 3.84 1.42 -0.52
C PHE A 29 2.71 1.20 0.48
N VAL A 30 1.45 1.37 0.05
CA VAL A 30 0.30 1.11 0.92
C VAL A 30 0.23 -0.38 1.31
N ALA A 31 0.48 -1.29 0.38
CA ALA A 31 0.50 -2.73 0.65
C ALA A 31 1.57 -3.13 1.67
N ILE A 32 2.76 -2.53 1.60
CA ILE A 32 3.87 -2.82 2.51
C ILE A 32 3.63 -2.19 3.88
N LEU A 33 3.28 -0.89 3.93
CA LEU A 33 3.20 -0.14 5.19
C LEU A 33 1.98 -0.50 6.03
N TYR A 34 0.84 -0.80 5.40
CA TYR A 34 -0.43 -0.99 6.11
C TYR A 34 -0.98 -2.41 5.99
N LEU A 35 -0.76 -3.12 4.88
CA LEU A 35 -1.30 -4.47 4.66
C LEU A 35 -0.29 -5.58 4.96
N GLY A 36 0.78 -5.27 5.67
CA GLY A 36 1.76 -6.25 6.16
C GLY A 36 2.66 -6.86 5.08
N GLY A 37 2.66 -6.32 3.86
CA GLY A 37 3.58 -6.75 2.79
C GLY A 37 3.58 -8.27 2.58
N TRP A 38 4.72 -8.88 2.92
CA TRP A 38 5.04 -10.31 2.76
C TRP A 38 4.24 -11.23 3.67
N GLU A 39 3.64 -10.70 4.74
CA GLU A 39 2.87 -11.50 5.68
C GLU A 39 1.67 -12.11 4.98
N SER A 40 1.64 -13.45 4.98
CA SER A 40 0.51 -14.22 4.50
C SER A 40 -0.43 -14.50 5.67
N PRO A 41 -1.75 -14.59 5.45
CA PRO A 41 -2.71 -14.90 6.52
C PRO A 41 -2.45 -16.24 7.21
N VAL A 42 -1.69 -17.13 6.59
CA VAL A 42 -1.26 -18.40 7.20
C VAL A 42 0.13 -18.20 7.80
N PRO A 43 0.27 -18.26 9.13
CA PRO A 43 1.57 -18.18 9.78
C PRO A 43 2.46 -19.32 9.30
N VAL A 44 3.70 -18.98 8.90
CA VAL A 44 4.70 -19.98 8.50
C VAL A 44 4.95 -21.00 9.61
N GLY A 45 4.83 -20.61 10.88
CA GLY A 45 4.91 -21.51 12.04
C GLY A 45 3.78 -22.54 12.10
N LEU A 46 2.54 -22.16 11.77
CA LEU A 46 1.43 -23.12 11.70
C LEU A 46 1.61 -24.08 10.52
N LEU A 47 2.19 -23.61 9.41
CA LEU A 47 2.50 -24.45 8.25
C LEU A 47 3.64 -25.44 8.54
N SER A 48 4.71 -25.01 9.22
CA SER A 48 5.85 -25.86 9.58
C SER A 48 5.45 -26.93 10.61
N ASP A 49 4.64 -26.56 11.61
CA ASP A 49 4.10 -27.48 12.63
C ASP A 49 3.15 -28.52 12.02
N TRP A 50 2.28 -28.12 11.09
CA TRP A 50 1.32 -29.03 10.46
C TRP A 50 1.98 -30.02 9.49
N LEU A 51 3.06 -29.60 8.83
CA LEU A 51 3.86 -30.47 7.95
C LEU A 51 4.90 -31.30 8.72
N GLY A 52 5.17 -30.99 9.99
CA GLY A 52 6.15 -31.69 10.82
C GLY A 52 7.60 -31.54 10.32
N VAL A 53 7.89 -30.45 9.61
CA VAL A 53 9.16 -30.21 8.92
C VAL A 53 9.83 -28.94 9.47
N SER A 54 11.15 -29.01 9.71
CA SER A 54 11.95 -27.87 10.17
C SER A 54 11.90 -26.69 9.19
N GLU A 55 11.78 -25.47 9.72
CA GLU A 55 11.77 -24.20 8.95
C GLU A 55 13.05 -23.94 8.15
N THR A 56 14.11 -24.69 8.46
CA THR A 56 15.40 -24.62 7.76
C THR A 56 15.42 -25.43 6.46
N THR A 57 14.35 -26.14 6.12
CA THR A 57 14.32 -26.93 4.88
C THR A 57 14.31 -26.02 3.64
N PRO A 58 15.28 -26.16 2.71
CA PRO A 58 15.42 -25.24 1.57
C PRO A 58 14.19 -25.18 0.66
N TRP A 59 13.49 -26.29 0.48
CA TRP A 59 12.31 -26.36 -0.39
C TRP A 59 11.12 -25.59 0.21
N LEU A 60 10.93 -25.62 1.53
CA LEU A 60 9.86 -24.90 2.22
C LEU A 60 10.12 -23.39 2.22
N GLN A 61 11.39 -22.97 2.33
CA GLN A 61 11.78 -21.56 2.21
C GLN A 61 11.46 -20.99 0.83
N ILE A 62 11.66 -21.75 -0.24
CA ILE A 62 11.31 -21.30 -1.60
C ILE A 62 9.79 -21.17 -1.76
N ILE A 63 9.01 -22.11 -1.22
CA ILE A 63 7.54 -22.08 -1.30
C ILE A 63 6.99 -20.90 -0.49
N THR A 64 7.43 -20.72 0.74
CA THR A 64 7.00 -19.60 1.58
C THR A 64 7.42 -18.26 0.99
N ALA A 65 8.60 -18.20 0.36
CA ALA A 65 9.05 -16.98 -0.29
C ALA A 65 8.26 -16.63 -1.55
N THR A 66 8.00 -17.61 -2.41
CA THR A 66 7.15 -17.42 -3.60
C THR A 66 5.71 -17.06 -3.19
N LEU A 67 5.20 -17.63 -2.11
CA LEU A 67 3.89 -17.26 -1.55
C LEU A 67 3.87 -15.83 -1.02
N GLY A 68 4.91 -15.38 -0.32
CA GLY A 68 5.03 -13.99 0.14
C GLY A 68 5.09 -12.98 -1.01
N ILE A 69 5.88 -13.25 -2.06
CA ILE A 69 5.94 -12.41 -3.27
C ILE A 69 4.57 -12.35 -3.95
N THR A 70 3.93 -13.50 -4.18
CA THR A 70 2.62 -13.53 -4.84
C THR A 70 1.55 -12.81 -4.01
N MET A 71 1.61 -12.90 -2.69
CA MET A 71 0.66 -12.21 -1.81
C MET A 71 0.85 -10.69 -1.80
N THR A 72 2.10 -10.20 -1.78
CA THR A 72 2.37 -8.75 -1.92
C THR A 72 1.84 -8.20 -3.24
N LEU A 73 2.08 -8.92 -4.34
CA LEU A 73 1.60 -8.54 -5.66
C LEU A 73 0.07 -8.55 -5.71
N LEU A 74 -0.57 -9.58 -5.14
CA LEU A 74 -2.03 -9.66 -5.09
C LEU A 74 -2.63 -8.47 -4.33
N LYS A 75 -2.10 -8.14 -3.14
CA LYS A 75 -2.51 -6.95 -2.37
C LYS A 75 -2.32 -5.67 -3.18
N ALA A 76 -1.20 -5.52 -3.89
CA ALA A 76 -0.95 -4.35 -4.74
C ALA A 76 -1.92 -4.26 -5.93
N TYR A 77 -2.17 -5.37 -6.63
CA TYR A 77 -3.17 -5.43 -7.71
C TYR A 77 -4.58 -5.12 -7.22
N PHE A 78 -4.94 -5.61 -6.04
CA PHE A 78 -6.23 -5.29 -5.41
C PHE A 78 -6.36 -3.79 -5.10
N LEU A 79 -5.30 -3.14 -4.61
CA LEU A 79 -5.28 -1.69 -4.39
C LEU A 79 -5.37 -0.90 -5.70
N VAL A 80 -4.64 -1.32 -6.75
CA VAL A 80 -4.76 -0.71 -8.08
C VAL A 80 -6.18 -0.87 -8.62
N PHE A 81 -6.79 -2.04 -8.45
CA PHE A 81 -8.18 -2.29 -8.83
C PHE A 81 -9.13 -1.33 -8.11
N ILE A 82 -9.00 -1.16 -6.79
CA ILE A 82 -9.78 -0.18 -6.03
C ILE A 82 -9.55 1.23 -6.53
N ALA A 83 -8.29 1.63 -6.79
CA ALA A 83 -7.98 2.98 -7.27
C ALA A 83 -8.62 3.27 -8.65
N VAL A 84 -8.62 2.28 -9.55
CA VAL A 84 -9.29 2.38 -10.84
C VAL A 84 -10.81 2.39 -10.67
N LEU A 85 -11.38 1.57 -9.78
CA LEU A 85 -12.81 1.58 -9.48
C LEU A 85 -13.25 2.96 -8.94
N LEU A 86 -12.52 3.50 -7.97
CA LEU A 86 -12.79 4.82 -7.38
C LEU A 86 -12.75 5.95 -8.42
N ARG A 87 -11.88 5.84 -9.43
CA ARG A 87 -11.80 6.79 -10.54
C ARG A 87 -13.11 6.88 -11.32
N TRP A 88 -13.88 5.79 -11.40
CA TRP A 88 -15.16 5.75 -12.11
C TRP A 88 -16.35 6.02 -11.19
N THR A 89 -16.25 5.74 -9.88
CA THR A 89 -17.37 5.92 -8.95
C THR A 89 -17.49 7.35 -8.41
N LEU A 90 -16.36 8.06 -8.23
CA LEU A 90 -16.37 9.39 -7.61
C LEU A 90 -16.56 10.50 -8.66
N PRO A 91 -17.46 11.47 -8.41
CA PRO A 91 -17.59 12.62 -9.27
C PRO A 91 -16.34 13.52 -9.16
N ARG A 92 -16.00 14.19 -10.26
CA ARG A 92 -14.82 15.07 -10.31
C ARG A 92 -14.99 16.28 -9.39
N VAL A 93 -14.10 16.43 -8.41
CA VAL A 93 -14.06 17.54 -7.44
C VAL A 93 -13.24 18.73 -7.98
N ARG A 94 -13.59 19.96 -7.60
CA ARG A 94 -12.83 21.18 -7.98
C ARG A 94 -11.52 21.27 -7.18
N ILE A 95 -10.49 21.89 -7.77
CA ILE A 95 -9.15 22.02 -7.15
C ILE A 95 -9.19 22.73 -5.78
N ASP A 96 -10.02 23.76 -5.62
CA ASP A 96 -10.15 24.48 -4.35
C ASP A 96 -10.66 23.58 -3.23
N GLN A 97 -11.64 22.72 -3.52
CA GLN A 97 -12.20 21.76 -2.57
C GLN A 97 -11.20 20.65 -2.24
N LEU A 98 -10.35 20.27 -3.20
CA LEU A 98 -9.27 19.30 -2.97
C LEU A 98 -8.21 19.87 -2.02
N LEU A 99 -7.81 21.12 -2.23
CA LEU A 99 -6.86 21.81 -1.35
C LEU A 99 -7.46 22.00 0.06
N ASP A 100 -8.72 22.39 0.15
CA ASP A 100 -9.43 22.52 1.42
C ASP A 100 -9.48 21.19 2.18
N LEU A 101 -9.78 20.06 1.51
CA LEU A 101 -9.76 18.72 2.11
C LEU A 101 -8.36 18.36 2.63
N GLY A 102 -7.30 18.64 1.84
CA GLY A 102 -5.92 18.34 2.24
C GLY A 102 -5.49 19.12 3.48
N TRP A 103 -5.69 20.44 3.47
CA TRP A 103 -5.20 21.33 4.51
C TRP A 103 -6.08 21.36 5.77
N LYS A 104 -7.40 21.32 5.61
CA LYS A 104 -8.32 21.45 6.75
C LYS A 104 -8.70 20.11 7.37
N PHE A 105 -8.60 19.00 6.63
CA PHE A 105 -9.02 17.69 7.12
C PHE A 105 -7.84 16.72 7.27
N LEU A 106 -7.09 16.43 6.20
CA LEU A 106 -6.07 15.38 6.25
C LEU A 106 -4.88 15.72 7.17
N LEU A 107 -4.39 16.97 7.14
CA LEU A 107 -3.25 17.39 7.96
C LEU A 107 -3.58 17.36 9.47
N PRO A 108 -4.68 17.99 9.95
CA PRO A 108 -5.02 17.92 11.36
C PRO A 108 -5.28 16.49 11.86
N VAL A 109 -5.96 15.66 11.05
CA VAL A 109 -6.24 14.26 11.41
C VAL A 109 -4.95 13.45 11.52
N ALA A 110 -3.99 13.64 10.62
CA ALA A 110 -2.70 12.97 10.70
C ALA A 110 -1.91 13.35 11.96
N LEU A 111 -1.93 14.62 12.36
CA LEU A 111 -1.30 15.08 13.60
C LEU A 111 -1.96 14.49 14.84
N VAL A 112 -3.30 14.48 14.89
CA VAL A 112 -4.04 13.85 15.99
C VAL A 112 -3.75 12.36 16.06
N ASN A 113 -3.72 11.65 14.92
CA ASN A 113 -3.39 10.22 14.87
C ASN A 113 -1.97 9.94 15.38
N LEU A 114 -1.01 10.81 15.06
CA LEU A 114 0.37 10.70 15.55
C LEU A 114 0.44 10.88 17.07
N LEU A 115 -0.22 11.92 17.62
CA LEU A 115 -0.28 12.15 19.06
C LEU A 115 -0.99 11.00 19.80
N LEU A 116 -2.08 10.48 19.23
CA LEU A 116 -2.80 9.32 19.75
C LEU A 116 -1.90 8.09 19.79
N THR A 117 -1.19 7.80 18.69
CA THR A 117 -0.27 6.66 18.61
C THR A 117 0.85 6.78 19.65
N ALA A 118 1.41 7.98 19.85
CA ALA A 118 2.41 8.23 20.88
C ALA A 118 1.85 8.05 22.31
N ALA A 119 0.65 8.54 22.58
CA ALA A 119 -0.02 8.37 23.87
C ALA A 119 -0.34 6.89 24.17
N LEU A 120 -0.84 6.14 23.18
CA LEU A 120 -1.13 4.72 23.32
C LEU A 120 0.12 3.90 23.58
N LYS A 121 1.23 4.22 22.90
CA LYS A 121 2.53 3.57 23.13
C LYS A 121 3.02 3.80 24.57
N LEU A 122 2.81 4.99 25.13
CA LEU A 122 3.20 5.30 26.50
C LEU A 122 2.29 4.63 27.54
N ALA A 123 0.98 4.56 27.29
CA ALA A 123 0.00 3.99 28.21
C ALA A 123 0.02 2.45 28.26
N PHE A 124 0.22 1.81 27.10
CA PHE A 124 0.15 0.35 26.95
C PHE A 124 1.41 -0.21 26.27
N PRO A 125 2.57 -0.20 26.97
CA PRO A 125 3.84 -0.65 26.38
C PRO A 125 3.80 -2.12 25.95
N PHE A 126 3.06 -2.99 26.64
CA PHE A 126 2.97 -4.43 26.33
C PHE A 126 2.32 -4.76 24.98
N ALA A 127 1.51 -3.86 24.42
CA ALA A 127 0.79 -4.09 23.17
C ALA A 127 1.38 -3.33 21.98
N PHE A 128 2.05 -2.20 22.24
CA PHE A 128 2.55 -1.30 21.22
C PHE A 128 4.08 -1.23 21.25
N GLY A 129 4.72 -2.17 20.55
CA GLY A 129 6.13 -2.13 20.14
C GLY A 129 7.11 -1.61 21.20
N GLY A 130 7.44 -2.47 22.16
CA GLY A 130 8.41 -2.26 23.24
C GLY A 130 8.45 -3.45 24.19
#